data_AF-A0A949ZUQ9-F1
#
_entry.id   AF-A0A949ZUQ9-F1
#
_cell.length_a   1.000
_cell.length_b   1.000
_cell.length_c   1.000
_cell.angle_alpha   90.00
_cell.angle_beta   90.00
_cell.angle_gamma   90.00
#
_symmetry.space_group_name_H-M   'P 1'
#
loop_
_entity.id
_entity.type
_entity.pdbx_description
1 polymer ?
#
loop_
_entity_poly.entity_id
_entity_poly.type
_entity_poly.pdbx_seq_one_letter_code
_entity_poly.pdbx_strand_id
1 'polypeptide(L)'
;MPQIIVTADHGAAFEQGAVTFRERVTVADFESDHFGKQLVERLGWAVGDADAVERVNGPTEPTRDPGEPTYDPTDGPAEPMRDRSRISAPSPA
;
A
#
# COMPACT_ATOMS: atom_id res chain seq x y z
N MET A 1 -23.14 -3.66 -25.55
CA MET A 1 -22.44 -2.40 -25.84
C MET A 1 -21.03 -2.52 -25.27
N PRO A 2 -19.98 -2.44 -26.11
CA PRO A 2 -18.59 -2.56 -25.67
C PRO A 2 -18.21 -1.48 -24.64
N GLN A 3 -17.20 -1.76 -23.82
CA GLN A 3 -16.69 -0.83 -22.83
C GLN A 3 -15.19 -0.97 -22.65
N ILE A 4 -14.55 0.13 -22.29
CA ILE A 4 -13.17 0.19 -21.83
C ILE A 4 -13.21 0.53 -20.34
N ILE A 5 -12.42 -0.20 -19.55
CA ILE A 5 -12.26 0.04 -18.11
C ILE A 5 -10.77 0.26 -17.88
N VAL A 6 -10.42 1.36 -17.23
CA VAL A 6 -9.08 1.60 -16.71
C VAL A 6 -9.13 1.34 -15.22
N THR A 7 -8.18 0.54 -14.74
CA THR A 7 -8.03 0.16 -13.34
C THR A 7 -6.62 0.47 -12.89
N ALA A 8 -6.46 0.94 -11.66
CA ALA A 8 -5.19 1.01 -10.96
C ALA A 8 -4.99 -0.27 -10.13
N ASP A 9 -3.80 -0.84 -10.17
CA ASP A 9 -3.41 -1.88 -9.22
C ASP A 9 -3.20 -1.27 -7.81
N HIS A 10 -3.88 -1.81 -6.82
CA HIS A 10 -3.73 -1.42 -5.41
C HIS A 10 -3.02 -2.50 -4.58
N GLY A 11 -2.36 -3.44 -5.24
CA GLY A 11 -1.77 -4.61 -4.61
C GLY A 11 -2.82 -5.58 -4.08
N ALA A 12 -2.35 -6.64 -3.43
CA ALA A 12 -3.13 -7.82 -3.03
C ALA A 12 -4.34 -7.55 -2.11
N ALA A 13 -4.50 -6.32 -1.60
CA ALA A 13 -5.65 -5.93 -0.79
C ALA A 13 -6.93 -5.70 -1.61
N PHE A 14 -6.82 -5.47 -2.92
CA PHE A 14 -7.97 -5.30 -3.82
C PHE A 14 -7.87 -6.29 -4.98
N GLU A 15 -8.55 -7.44 -4.86
CA GLU A 15 -8.53 -8.52 -5.86
C GLU A 15 -8.94 -8.10 -7.28
N GLN A 16 -9.57 -6.93 -7.46
CA GLN A 16 -10.03 -6.43 -8.76
C GLN A 16 -9.42 -5.07 -9.18
N GLY A 17 -8.45 -4.54 -8.43
CA GLY A 17 -7.94 -3.17 -8.65
C GLY A 17 -9.02 -2.10 -8.43
N ALA A 18 -8.64 -0.82 -8.36
CA ALA A 18 -9.63 0.26 -8.31
C ALA A 18 -9.95 0.74 -9.72
N VAL A 19 -11.23 0.72 -10.09
CA VAL A 19 -11.69 1.31 -11.35
C VAL A 19 -11.52 2.82 -11.28
N THR A 20 -10.63 3.37 -12.10
CA THR A 20 -10.40 4.82 -12.21
C THR A 20 -11.25 5.41 -13.33
N PHE A 21 -11.61 4.61 -14.34
CA PHE A 21 -12.41 5.06 -15.46
C PHE A 21 -13.21 3.95 -16.11
N ARG A 22 -14.41 4.28 -16.61
CA ARG A 22 -15.25 3.38 -17.39
C ARG A 22 -15.98 4.15 -18.48
N GLU A 23 -15.75 3.78 -19.72
CA GLU A 23 -16.40 4.39 -20.89
C GLU A 23 -17.03 3.29 -21.75
N ARG A 24 -18.22 3.57 -22.26
CA ARG A 24 -18.86 2.71 -23.25
C ARG A 24 -18.46 3.21 -24.64
N VAL A 25 -18.09 2.29 -25.52
CA VAL A 25 -17.59 2.62 -26.86
C VAL A 25 -18.40 1.91 -27.93
N THR A 26 -18.35 2.45 -29.13
CA THR A 26 -18.99 1.94 -30.35
C THR A 26 -17.95 1.80 -31.46
N VAL A 27 -18.28 1.08 -32.53
CA VAL A 27 -17.38 0.93 -33.68
C VAL A 27 -17.07 2.31 -34.32
N ALA A 28 -18.06 3.21 -34.34
CA ALA A 28 -17.92 4.55 -34.91
C ALA A 28 -16.84 5.40 -34.22
N ASP A 29 -16.54 5.15 -32.95
CA ASP A 29 -15.48 5.85 -32.21
C ASP A 29 -14.08 5.54 -32.78
N PHE A 30 -13.93 4.43 -33.52
CA PHE A 30 -12.68 3.98 -34.12
C PHE A 30 -12.60 4.21 -35.63
N GLU A 31 -13.73 4.45 -36.30
CA GLU A 31 -13.78 4.68 -37.75
C GLU A 31 -13.56 6.15 -38.14
N SER A 32 -13.70 7.07 -37.18
CA SER A 32 -13.52 8.51 -37.37
C SER A 32 -12.25 9.00 -36.70
N ASP A 33 -11.38 9.67 -37.46
CA ASP A 33 -10.16 10.29 -36.92
C ASP A 33 -10.45 11.26 -35.76
N HIS A 34 -11.57 11.98 -35.83
CA HIS A 34 -11.94 12.94 -34.79
C HIS A 34 -12.39 12.25 -33.51
N PHE A 35 -13.24 11.23 -33.62
CA PHE A 35 -13.70 10.47 -32.46
C PHE A 35 -12.58 9.64 -31.84
N GLY A 36 -11.72 9.06 -32.68
CA GLY A 36 -10.53 8.33 -32.24
C GLY A 36 -9.57 9.22 -31.44
N LYS A 37 -9.29 10.43 -31.91
CA LYS A 37 -8.47 11.41 -31.16
C LYS A 37 -9.08 11.75 -29.81
N GLN A 38 -10.38 12.04 -29.77
CA GLN A 38 -11.06 12.35 -28.51
C GLN A 38 -11.06 11.16 -27.53
N LEU A 39 -11.22 9.93 -28.02
CA LEU A 39 -11.13 8.72 -27.19
C LEU A 39 -9.73 8.58 -26.61
N VAL A 40 -8.68 8.75 -27.42
CA VAL A 40 -7.29 8.66 -26.96
C VAL A 40 -6.97 9.73 -25.92
N GLU A 41 -7.46 10.96 -26.10
CA GLU A 41 -7.31 12.03 -25.11
C GLU A 41 -7.89 11.61 -23.75
N ARG A 42 -9.15 11.14 -23.72
CA ARG A 42 -9.80 10.68 -22.48
C ARG A 42 -9.05 9.53 -21.82
N LEU A 43 -8.59 8.56 -22.61
CA LEU A 43 -7.80 7.44 -22.11
C LEU A 43 -6.47 7.90 -21.52
N GLY A 44 -5.82 8.92 -22.11
CA GLY A 44 -4.60 9.50 -21.57
C GLY A 44 -4.78 10.08 -20.16
N TRP A 45 -5.87 10.81 -19.94
CA TRP A 45 -6.22 11.31 -18.59
C TRP A 45 -6.49 10.17 -17.62
N ALA A 46 -7.34 9.21 -18.01
CA ALA A 46 -7.70 8.08 -17.16
C ALA A 46 -6.50 7.20 -16.76
N VAL A 47 -5.55 6.99 -17.67
CA VAL A 47 -4.31 6.25 -17.39
C VAL A 47 -3.39 7.07 -16.48
N GLY A 48 -3.30 8.38 -16.66
CA GLY A 48 -2.56 9.26 -15.75
C GLY A 48 -3.11 9.21 -14.32
N ASP A 49 -4.43 9.18 -14.18
CA ASP A 49 -5.09 9.02 -12.88
C ASP A 49 -4.79 7.64 -12.27
N ALA A 50 -4.80 6.57 -13.08
CA ALA A 50 -4.45 5.23 -12.61
C ALA A 50 -2.98 5.12 -12.15
N ASP A 51 -2.04 5.64 -12.94
CA ASP A 51 -0.62 5.68 -12.60
C ASP A 51 -0.36 6.48 -11.31
N ALA A 52 -1.05 7.61 -11.11
CA ALA A 52 -0.96 8.37 -9.87
C ALA A 52 -1.42 7.54 -8.66
N VAL A 53 -2.50 6.78 -8.82
CA VAL A 53 -3.03 5.90 -7.77
C VAL A 53 -2.09 4.74 -7.47
N GLU A 54 -1.53 4.10 -8.50
CA GLU A 54 -0.55 3.01 -8.35
C GLU A 54 0.70 3.48 -7.60
N ARG A 55 1.19 4.70 -7.89
CA ARG A 55 2.38 5.26 -7.21
C ARG A 55 2.16 5.56 -5.74
N VAL A 56 0.95 5.95 -5.35
CA VAL A 56 0.62 6.20 -3.93
C VAL A 56 0.52 4.89 -3.15
N ASN A 57 0.18 3.78 -3.81
CA ASN A 57 -0.04 2.47 -3.19
C ASN A 57 1.07 1.45 -3.50
N GLY A 58 2.15 1.88 -4.18
CA GLY A 58 3.33 1.06 -4.39
C GLY A 58 3.84 0.54 -3.04
N PRO A 59 4.48 -0.65 -3.00
CA PRO A 59 4.90 -1.24 -1.76
C PRO A 59 5.73 -0.20 -1.01
N THR A 60 5.22 0.23 0.14
CA THR A 60 6.07 0.70 1.22
C THR A 60 6.99 -0.49 1.46
N GLU A 61 8.11 -0.57 0.76
CA GLU A 61 9.27 -1.24 1.32
C GLU A 61 9.33 -0.69 2.73
N PRO A 62 9.27 -1.54 3.77
CA PRO A 62 9.47 -1.04 5.10
C PRO A 62 10.82 -0.35 5.02
N THR A 63 10.81 0.98 5.10
CA THR A 63 11.99 1.75 5.39
C THR A 63 12.55 1.04 6.61
N ARG A 64 13.58 0.22 6.40
CA ARG A 64 14.43 -0.23 7.49
C ARG A 64 14.97 1.08 8.00
N ASP A 65 14.38 1.55 9.09
CA ASP A 65 14.88 2.67 9.83
C ASP A 65 16.37 2.36 10.07
N PRO A 66 17.31 3.18 9.54
CA PRO A 66 18.73 2.94 9.74
C PRO A 66 19.15 3.01 11.22
N GLY A 67 18.22 3.27 12.13
CA GLY A 67 18.44 3.40 13.56
C GLY A 67 17.92 2.27 14.45
N GLU A 68 17.27 1.20 13.96
CA GLU A 68 16.83 0.12 14.87
C GLU A 68 18.02 -0.78 15.24
N PRO A 69 18.54 -0.75 16.49
CA PRO A 69 19.60 -1.64 16.89
C PRO A 69 19.06 -3.07 16.82
N THR A 70 19.71 -3.91 16.02
CA THR A 70 19.52 -5.35 16.05
C THR A 70 19.81 -5.83 17.47
N TYR A 71 18.75 -6.09 18.24
CA TYR A 71 18.87 -6.80 19.51
C TYR A 71 19.30 -8.23 19.19
N ASP A 72 20.58 -8.52 19.35
CA ASP A 72 21.10 -9.88 19.36
C ASP A 72 20.70 -10.53 20.68
N PRO A 73 19.85 -11.57 20.68
CA PRO A 73 19.41 -12.22 21.91
C PRO A 73 20.55 -12.88 22.70
N THR A 74 21.76 -12.94 22.16
CA THR A 74 22.92 -13.57 22.79
C THR A 74 23.78 -12.61 23.63
N ASP A 75 23.53 -11.29 23.60
CA ASP A 75 24.32 -10.28 24.34
C ASP A 75 23.63 -9.76 25.61
N GLY A 76 22.88 -10.64 26.29
CA GLY A 76 22.36 -10.36 27.63
C GLY A 76 23.41 -10.71 28.70
N PRO A 77 23.80 -9.78 29.60
CA PRO A 77 24.71 -10.13 30.68
C PRO A 77 24.02 -11.13 31.61
N ALA A 78 24.66 -12.29 31.79
CA ALA A 78 24.31 -13.26 32.83
C ALA A 78 24.57 -12.63 34.20
N GLU A 79 23.51 -12.21 34.90
CA GLU A 79 23.60 -11.80 36.30
C GLU A 79 22.49 -12.47 37.13
N PRO A 80 22.80 -12.82 38.39
CA PRO A 80 22.34 -14.06 38.99
C PRO A 80 21.16 -13.88 39.94
N MET A 81 20.40 -14.98 40.02
CA MET A 81 19.55 -15.44 41.11
C MET A 81 19.57 -14.57 42.37
N ARG A 82 18.65 -13.60 42.47
CA ARG A 82 18.39 -12.90 43.74
C ARG A 82 17.55 -13.78 44.64
N ASP A 83 18.25 -14.29 45.65
CA ASP A 83 17.78 -15.06 46.80
C ASP A 83 16.50 -14.49 47.41
N ARG A 84 15.45 -15.32 47.45
CA ARG A 84 14.19 -15.05 48.13
C ARG A 84 14.32 -15.52 49.57
N SER A 85 14.65 -14.62 50.50
CA SER A 85 14.29 -14.81 51.91
C SER A 85 14.47 -13.55 52.75
N ARG A 86 13.38 -13.22 53.50
CA ARG A 86 13.37 -12.62 54.86
C ARG A 86 13.58 -11.08 54.91
N ILE A 87 12.77 -10.21 55.55
CA ILE A 87 11.99 -10.28 56.80
C ILE A 87 11.01 -9.06 56.88
N SER A 88 9.86 -9.29 57.53
CA SER A 88 8.98 -8.42 58.35
C SER A 88 8.47 -7.03 57.91
N ALA A 89 7.13 -6.91 57.99
CA ALA A 89 6.36 -5.71 58.33
C ALA A 89 6.54 -5.35 59.84
N PRO A 90 6.13 -4.17 60.38
CA PRO A 90 4.76 -3.60 60.24
C PRO A 90 4.65 -2.05 60.10
N SER A 91 3.57 -1.62 59.40
CA SER A 91 2.51 -0.62 59.73
C SER A 91 2.75 0.51 60.77
N PRO A 92 1.87 1.54 60.85
CA PRO A 92 1.60 2.67 59.93
C PRO A 92 1.63 4.03 60.70
N ALA A 93 1.20 5.13 60.08
CA ALA A 93 0.67 6.32 60.76
C ALA A 93 -0.40 7.00 59.90
#